data_AF-A0A7C3NB72-F1
#
_entry.id   AF-A0A7C3NB72-F1
#
_cell.length_a   1.000
_cell.length_b   1.000
_cell.length_c   1.000
_cell.angle_alpha   90.00
_cell.angle_beta   90.00
_cell.angle_gamma   90.00
#
_symmetry.space_group_name_H-M   'P 1'
#
loop_
_entity.id
_entity.type
_entity.pdbx_description
1 polymer ?
#
loop_
_entity_poly.entity_id
_entity_poly.type
_entity_poly.pdbx_seq_one_letter_code
_entity_poly.pdbx_strand_id
1 'polypeptide(L)'
;MDQDEQERMRKLGTRIEPYVQRSGYYQSELAKEMTIDPSLLNKILKGTRKINQEVLEGLCKRLKVEEEERVQWYMLAFGVPPPGYSRPQEPSPLQHSLRIKPTDIATAEQLLARLPIDTIPDVTPLPPGSQMPFRRNRLFVGRKIELITLAKHAKVGEIVAITGVGGVGKTQLASEFVHRYGQFFAGGVYWLSFAKPADIPIEIAKCGKRVYLDRGLDFETLPLAKQVDLVINVWQEPLPRLLVFDNCEDQGLLAEWSPKTGGCSVLAISRRSTWDPTLVAQSLSLGILDRSESIEMLQKYQPDLVADEANDLAEELGDLPLALHLAGKQSRSQEFNLTEYLGQLRNKSLSLDSLKEEGVTPATGHIADVKRTFALSYDRLDATNQTDALARALLARAACFIPNPIPRKLLVVLQCQINIKDKNLVKHVSMHKIRTQQKS
;
A
#
# COMPACT_ATOMS: atom_id res chain seq x y z
N MET A 1 31.40 30.66 -34.74
CA MET A 1 30.33 30.06 -33.92
C MET A 1 29.20 31.04 -33.96
N ASP A 2 28.02 30.60 -34.37
CA ASP A 2 26.79 31.38 -34.16
C ASP A 2 26.44 31.39 -32.65
N GLN A 3 25.45 32.23 -32.28
CA GLN A 3 25.06 32.39 -30.88
C GLN A 3 24.53 31.08 -30.25
N ASP A 4 23.79 30.28 -31.02
CA ASP A 4 23.22 29.00 -30.56
C ASP A 4 24.30 27.93 -30.37
N GLU A 5 25.31 27.91 -31.23
CA GLU A 5 26.49 27.05 -31.14
C GLU A 5 27.36 27.43 -29.95
N GLN A 6 27.52 28.73 -29.68
CA GLN A 6 28.24 29.21 -28.51
C GLN A 6 27.55 28.83 -27.20
N GLU A 7 26.22 28.94 -27.13
CA GLU A 7 25.48 28.51 -25.95
C GLU A 7 25.54 26.98 -25.75
N ARG A 8 25.51 26.19 -26.84
CA ARG A 8 25.71 24.73 -26.77
C ARG A 8 27.08 24.34 -26.23
N MET A 9 28.15 24.99 -26.69
CA MET A 9 29.51 24.73 -26.19
C MET A 9 29.66 25.15 -24.72
N ARG A 10 29.01 26.24 -24.30
CA ARG A 10 29.00 26.67 -22.89
C ARG A 10 28.31 25.63 -22.00
N LYS A 11 27.13 25.15 -22.41
CA LYS A 11 26.41 24.08 -21.71
C LYS A 11 27.22 22.80 -21.63
N LEU A 12 27.89 22.42 -22.72
CA LEU A 12 28.78 21.25 -22.73
C LEU A 12 29.91 21.40 -21.71
N GLY A 13 30.58 22.56 -21.68
CA GLY A 13 31.64 22.84 -20.70
C GLY A 13 31.18 22.70 -19.26
N THR A 14 30.01 23.27 -18.91
CA THR A 14 29.40 23.15 -17.58
C THR A 14 29.06 21.71 -17.19
N ARG A 15 28.77 20.83 -18.16
CA ARG A 15 28.52 19.41 -17.90
C ARG A 15 29.80 18.60 -17.73
N ILE A 16 30.88 18.93 -18.44
CA ILE A 16 32.17 18.22 -18.37
C ILE A 16 32.92 18.58 -17.07
N GLU A 17 32.85 19.83 -16.63
CA GLU A 17 33.65 20.34 -15.51
C GLU A 17 33.50 19.55 -14.19
N PRO A 18 32.27 19.17 -13.74
CA PRO A 18 32.09 18.34 -12.55
C PRO A 18 32.69 16.92 -12.68
N TYR A 19 32.81 16.38 -13.89
CA TYR A 19 33.43 15.08 -14.13
C TYR A 19 34.95 15.18 -14.00
N VAL A 20 35.55 16.24 -14.55
CA VAL A 20 36.98 16.51 -14.39
C VAL A 20 37.33 16.71 -12.91
N GLN A 21 36.55 17.51 -12.18
CA GLN A 21 36.78 17.73 -10.75
C GLN A 21 36.67 16.44 -9.91
N ARG A 22 35.67 15.59 -10.18
CA ARG A 22 35.48 14.33 -9.44
C ARG A 22 36.48 13.24 -9.82
N SER A 23 37.07 13.30 -11.00
CA SER A 23 38.02 12.31 -11.48
C SER A 23 39.39 12.35 -10.77
N GLY A 24 39.70 13.45 -10.08
CA GLY A 24 40.99 13.67 -9.43
C GLY A 24 42.13 14.04 -10.39
N TYR A 25 41.88 14.13 -11.69
CA TYR A 25 42.86 14.59 -12.67
C TYR A 25 43.05 16.10 -12.63
N TYR A 26 44.30 16.56 -12.66
CA TYR A 26 44.58 17.93 -13.06
C TYR A 26 44.34 18.07 -14.58
N GLN A 27 43.79 19.21 -15.02
CA GLN A 27 43.48 19.45 -16.44
C GLN A 27 44.70 19.25 -17.36
N SER A 28 45.90 19.58 -16.88
CA SER A 28 47.18 19.37 -17.57
C SER A 28 47.52 17.88 -17.76
N GLU A 29 47.20 17.04 -16.78
CA GLU A 29 47.42 15.59 -16.84
C GLU A 29 46.44 14.94 -17.79
N LEU A 30 45.15 15.30 -17.68
CA LEU A 30 44.11 14.82 -18.59
C LEU A 30 44.41 15.19 -20.04
N ALA A 31 44.86 16.43 -20.29
CA ALA A 31 45.27 16.89 -21.61
C ALA A 31 46.50 16.12 -22.14
N LYS A 32 47.49 15.88 -21.28
CA LYS A 32 48.71 15.12 -21.63
C LYS A 32 48.39 13.66 -21.98
N GLU A 33 47.56 12.99 -21.19
CA GLU A 33 47.13 11.61 -21.46
C GLU A 33 46.30 11.48 -22.74
N MET A 34 45.58 12.54 -23.10
CA MET A 34 44.81 12.64 -24.34
C MET A 34 45.65 13.12 -25.53
N THR A 35 46.93 13.45 -25.32
CA THR A 35 47.82 14.00 -26.35
C THR A 35 47.25 15.28 -26.99
N ILE A 36 46.60 16.13 -26.18
CA ILE A 36 46.01 17.40 -26.60
C ILE A 36 46.65 18.57 -25.85
N ASP A 37 46.64 19.76 -26.45
CA ASP A 37 47.12 20.98 -25.79
C ASP A 37 46.25 21.30 -24.55
N PRO A 38 46.82 21.48 -23.35
CA PRO A 38 46.07 21.92 -22.16
C PRO A 38 45.28 23.21 -22.37
N SER A 39 45.77 24.12 -23.24
CA SER A 39 45.08 25.36 -23.59
C SER A 39 43.79 25.09 -24.38
N LEU A 40 43.75 24.02 -25.17
CA LEU A 40 42.57 23.59 -25.93
C LEU A 40 41.51 23.04 -24.99
N LEU A 41 41.88 22.20 -24.02
CA LEU A 41 40.95 21.65 -23.03
C LEU A 41 40.29 22.76 -22.19
N ASN A 42 41.08 23.75 -21.74
CA ASN A 42 40.54 24.90 -21.00
C ASN A 42 39.52 25.70 -21.84
N LYS A 43 39.82 25.92 -23.12
CA LYS A 43 38.90 26.64 -24.03
C LYS A 43 37.60 25.87 -24.27
N ILE A 44 37.66 24.53 -24.32
CA ILE A 44 36.49 23.64 -24.41
C ILE A 44 35.65 23.73 -23.14
N LEU A 45 36.26 23.63 -21.95
CA LEU A 45 35.54 23.72 -20.67
C LEU A 45 34.86 25.07 -20.47
N LYS A 46 35.44 26.15 -20.99
CA LYS A 46 34.83 27.49 -21.00
C LYS A 46 33.79 27.70 -22.11
N GLY A 47 33.56 26.70 -22.98
CA GLY A 47 32.65 26.80 -24.11
C GLY A 47 33.09 27.78 -25.21
N THR A 48 34.37 28.16 -25.22
CA THR A 48 34.94 29.14 -26.15
C THR A 48 35.52 28.51 -27.42
N ARG A 49 35.56 27.17 -27.49
CA ARG A 49 36.08 26.41 -28.62
C ARG A 49 35.24 25.17 -28.85
N LYS A 50 35.07 24.82 -30.12
CA LYS A 50 34.46 23.54 -30.52
C LYS A 50 35.34 22.38 -30.08
N ILE A 51 34.70 21.31 -29.62
CA ILE A 51 35.33 20.02 -29.40
C ILE A 51 35.22 19.19 -30.70
N ASN A 52 36.24 18.39 -31.02
CA ASN A 52 36.14 17.40 -32.08
C ASN A 52 35.75 16.03 -31.49
N GLN A 53 35.33 15.10 -32.34
CA GLN A 53 34.79 13.82 -31.88
C GLN A 53 35.83 13.00 -31.10
N GLU A 54 37.07 12.97 -31.58
CA GLU A 54 38.18 12.23 -30.94
C GLU A 54 38.45 12.71 -29.50
N VAL A 55 38.45 14.02 -29.29
CA VAL A 55 38.62 14.60 -27.95
C VAL A 55 37.41 14.30 -27.07
N LEU A 56 36.19 14.35 -27.61
CA LEU A 56 34.99 14.03 -26.83
C LEU A 56 34.97 12.57 -26.39
N GLU A 57 35.30 11.64 -27.29
CA GLU A 57 35.43 10.21 -26.97
C GLU A 57 36.53 9.96 -25.93
N GLY A 58 37.67 10.63 -26.09
CA GLY A 58 38.78 10.56 -25.15
C GLY A 58 38.41 11.02 -23.75
N LEU A 59 37.59 12.07 -23.63
CA LEU A 59 37.05 12.55 -22.35
C LEU A 59 36.04 11.56 -21.76
N CYS A 60 35.04 11.12 -22.53
CA CYS A 60 34.02 10.19 -22.06
C CYS A 60 34.64 8.89 -21.52
N LYS A 61 35.66 8.37 -22.20
CA LYS A 61 36.37 7.14 -21.80
C LYS A 61 37.16 7.30 -20.51
N ARG A 62 37.90 8.41 -20.36
CA ARG A 62 38.77 8.64 -19.19
C ARG A 62 38.00 9.05 -17.94
N LEU A 63 36.95 9.85 -18.13
CA LEU A 63 36.09 10.31 -17.05
C LEU A 63 35.01 9.28 -16.68
N LYS A 64 35.01 8.09 -17.32
CA LYS A 64 34.05 7.00 -17.10
C LYS A 64 32.60 7.49 -17.12
N VAL A 65 32.26 8.23 -18.16
CA VAL A 65 30.94 8.85 -18.31
C VAL A 65 29.92 7.77 -18.67
N GLU A 66 28.81 7.71 -17.92
CA GLU A 66 27.68 6.83 -18.20
C GLU A 66 27.10 7.08 -19.60
N GLU A 67 26.53 6.05 -20.22
CA GLU A 67 26.09 6.11 -21.63
C GLU A 67 25.00 7.17 -21.87
N GLU A 68 24.09 7.38 -20.92
CA GLU A 68 23.07 8.45 -21.00
C GLU A 68 23.69 9.85 -21.05
N GLU A 69 24.69 10.09 -20.22
CA GLU A 69 25.39 11.38 -20.14
C GLU A 69 26.28 11.60 -21.36
N ARG A 70 26.93 10.53 -21.84
CA ARG A 70 27.71 10.52 -23.09
C ARG A 70 26.85 10.96 -24.28
N VAL A 71 25.60 10.49 -24.36
CA VAL A 71 24.65 10.92 -25.42
C VAL A 71 24.34 12.41 -25.32
N GLN A 72 24.10 12.93 -24.10
CA GLN A 72 23.86 14.36 -23.90
C GLN A 72 25.04 15.22 -24.35
N TRP A 73 26.27 14.78 -24.09
CA TRP A 73 27.47 15.47 -24.52
C TRP A 73 27.59 15.50 -26.05
N TYR A 74 27.29 14.38 -26.70
CA TYR A 74 27.27 14.25 -28.16
C TYR A 74 26.20 15.15 -28.82
N MET A 75 25.01 15.20 -28.25
CA MET A 75 23.93 16.08 -28.72
C MET A 75 24.30 17.56 -28.58
N LEU A 76 24.96 17.95 -27.50
CA LEU A 76 25.44 19.33 -27.31
C LEU A 76 26.62 19.67 -28.24
N ALA A 77 27.55 18.73 -28.45
CA ALA A 77 28.76 18.93 -29.24
C ALA A 77 28.50 18.95 -30.76
N PHE A 78 27.67 18.02 -31.25
CA PHE A 78 27.55 17.71 -32.67
C PHE A 78 26.10 17.70 -33.17
N GLY A 79 25.11 17.76 -32.28
CA GLY A 79 23.70 17.64 -32.65
C GLY A 79 23.30 16.23 -33.12
N VAL A 80 24.17 15.23 -32.92
CA VAL A 80 23.96 13.84 -33.30
C VAL A 80 24.42 12.91 -32.16
N PRO A 81 23.83 11.72 -32.01
CA PRO A 81 24.26 10.74 -31.02
C PRO A 81 25.65 10.14 -31.34
N PRO A 82 26.29 9.46 -30.38
CA PRO A 82 27.58 8.80 -30.60
C PRO A 82 27.54 7.75 -31.71
N PRO A 83 28.65 7.49 -32.43
CA PRO A 83 28.72 6.39 -33.39
C PRO A 83 28.43 5.05 -32.69
N GLY A 84 27.61 4.21 -33.34
CA GLY A 84 27.19 2.94 -32.76
C GLY A 84 26.12 3.05 -31.66
N TYR A 85 25.72 4.27 -31.27
CA TYR A 85 24.56 4.46 -30.43
C TYR A 85 23.30 4.06 -31.19
N SER A 86 22.75 2.91 -30.82
CA SER A 86 21.33 2.68 -31.01
C SER A 86 20.63 3.37 -29.85
N ARG A 87 19.67 4.26 -30.12
CA ARG A 87 18.70 4.68 -29.09
C ARG A 87 18.31 3.39 -28.35
N PRO A 88 18.39 3.30 -27.01
CA PRO A 88 17.68 2.25 -26.31
C PRO A 88 16.33 2.26 -26.97
N GLN A 89 15.92 1.15 -27.60
CA GLN A 89 14.60 1.13 -28.22
C GLN A 89 13.70 1.66 -27.12
N GLU A 90 13.07 2.84 -27.34
CA GLU A 90 11.84 3.11 -26.60
C GLU A 90 11.11 1.81 -26.72
N PRO A 91 10.81 1.11 -25.61
CA PRO A 91 10.35 -0.26 -25.64
C PRO A 91 9.40 -0.37 -26.81
N SER A 92 9.85 -1.08 -27.86
CA SER A 92 9.22 -1.09 -29.18
C SER A 92 7.72 -1.20 -28.95
N PRO A 93 6.84 -0.44 -29.62
CA PRO A 93 5.47 -0.15 -29.19
C PRO A 93 4.67 -1.42 -28.91
N LEU A 94 4.86 -1.99 -27.72
CA LEU A 94 4.03 -3.03 -27.13
C LEU A 94 2.62 -2.48 -26.90
N GLN A 95 2.44 -1.16 -27.01
CA GLN A 95 1.14 -0.50 -27.06
C GLN A 95 0.25 -0.97 -28.23
N HIS A 96 0.79 -1.46 -29.35
CA HIS A 96 -0.06 -1.88 -30.48
C HIS A 96 -0.60 -3.31 -30.37
N SER A 97 0.03 -4.20 -29.59
CA SER A 97 -0.46 -5.58 -29.36
C SER A 97 -1.20 -5.76 -28.02
N LEU A 98 -1.27 -4.71 -27.18
CA LEU A 98 -1.89 -4.76 -25.85
C LEU A 98 -3.24 -4.05 -25.74
N ARG A 99 -3.70 -3.36 -26.80
CA ARG A 99 -5.01 -2.70 -26.78
C ARG A 99 -6.10 -3.75 -26.63
N ILE A 100 -6.82 -3.67 -25.50
CA ILE A 100 -8.09 -4.38 -25.33
C ILE A 100 -8.98 -3.98 -26.50
N LYS A 101 -9.60 -4.96 -27.17
CA LYS A 101 -10.38 -4.66 -28.37
C LYS A 101 -11.55 -3.75 -27.97
N PRO A 102 -11.96 -2.78 -28.81
CA PRO A 102 -13.12 -1.93 -28.54
C PRO A 102 -14.40 -2.73 -28.20
N THR A 103 -14.57 -3.90 -28.80
CA THR A 103 -15.68 -4.84 -28.50
C THR A 103 -15.64 -5.37 -27.07
N ASP A 104 -14.46 -5.60 -26.53
CA ASP A 104 -14.27 -6.11 -25.17
C ASP A 104 -14.54 -5.00 -24.15
N ILE A 105 -14.18 -3.74 -24.48
CA ILE A 105 -14.49 -2.56 -23.67
C ILE A 105 -16.00 -2.33 -23.62
N ALA A 106 -16.70 -2.31 -24.76
CA ALA A 106 -18.15 -2.13 -24.80
C ALA A 106 -18.90 -3.23 -24.02
N THR A 107 -18.42 -4.48 -24.11
CA THR A 107 -18.98 -5.60 -23.34
C THR A 107 -18.75 -5.42 -21.84
N ALA A 108 -17.56 -4.94 -21.45
CA ALA A 108 -17.24 -4.66 -20.06
C ALA A 108 -18.05 -3.49 -19.48
N GLU A 109 -18.27 -2.43 -20.25
CA GLU A 109 -19.12 -1.30 -19.87
C GLU A 109 -20.58 -1.75 -19.71
N GLN A 110 -21.08 -2.62 -20.60
CA GLN A 110 -22.41 -3.22 -20.44
C GLN A 110 -22.51 -4.09 -19.19
N LEU A 111 -21.44 -4.81 -18.83
CA LEU A 111 -21.39 -5.58 -17.59
C LEU A 111 -21.44 -4.66 -16.36
N LEU A 112 -20.65 -3.58 -16.34
CA LEU A 112 -20.70 -2.58 -15.27
C LEU A 112 -22.07 -1.90 -15.19
N ALA A 113 -22.72 -1.61 -16.32
CA ALA A 113 -24.06 -1.04 -16.36
C ALA A 113 -25.12 -1.94 -15.71
N ARG A 114 -24.90 -3.26 -15.67
CA ARG A 114 -25.77 -4.23 -14.97
C ARG A 114 -25.48 -4.36 -13.48
N LEU A 115 -24.45 -3.68 -12.96
CA LEU A 115 -24.16 -3.65 -11.53
C LEU A 115 -25.43 -3.20 -10.76
N PRO A 116 -25.98 -4.04 -9.87
CA PRO A 116 -27.21 -3.74 -9.15
C PRO A 116 -26.94 -2.69 -8.07
N ILE A 117 -27.79 -1.66 -8.00
CA ILE A 117 -27.63 -0.53 -7.05
C ILE A 117 -28.73 -0.47 -5.99
N ASP A 118 -29.69 -1.40 -6.04
CA ASP A 118 -30.82 -1.46 -5.10
C ASP A 118 -30.93 -2.82 -4.42
N THR A 119 -30.13 -3.80 -4.86
CA THR A 119 -30.06 -5.14 -4.31
C THR A 119 -28.61 -5.58 -4.17
N ILE A 120 -28.36 -6.48 -3.23
CA ILE A 120 -27.02 -7.02 -2.98
C ILE A 120 -26.88 -8.30 -3.80
N PRO A 121 -25.92 -8.37 -4.74
CA PRO A 121 -25.71 -9.56 -5.54
C PRO A 121 -25.08 -10.68 -4.73
N ASP A 122 -25.25 -11.91 -5.21
CA ASP A 122 -24.56 -13.07 -4.69
C ASP A 122 -23.05 -12.99 -4.94
N VAL A 123 -22.33 -13.81 -4.18
CA VAL A 123 -20.87 -13.86 -4.24
C VAL A 123 -20.45 -14.74 -5.39
N THR A 124 -19.56 -14.22 -6.22
CA THR A 124 -19.08 -14.87 -7.44
C THR A 124 -17.55 -14.79 -7.49
N PRO A 125 -16.85 -15.73 -8.14
CA PRO A 125 -15.40 -15.61 -8.34
C PRO A 125 -15.03 -14.29 -9.01
N LEU A 126 -13.92 -13.69 -8.55
CA LEU A 126 -13.41 -12.45 -9.13
C LEU A 126 -12.87 -12.68 -10.55
N PRO A 127 -12.91 -11.65 -11.42
CA PRO A 127 -12.32 -11.72 -12.74
C PRO A 127 -10.85 -12.14 -12.69
N PRO A 128 -10.35 -12.90 -13.69
CA PRO A 128 -8.95 -13.29 -13.77
C PRO A 128 -8.01 -12.08 -13.67
N GLY A 129 -6.87 -12.26 -13.01
CA GLY A 129 -5.90 -11.19 -12.80
C GLY A 129 -6.20 -10.29 -11.58
N SER A 130 -7.37 -10.42 -10.94
CA SER A 130 -7.68 -9.68 -9.72
C SER A 130 -6.72 -10.01 -8.57
N GLN A 131 -6.31 -8.98 -7.83
CA GLN A 131 -5.48 -9.06 -6.63
C GLN A 131 -6.32 -8.72 -5.40
N MET A 132 -6.85 -9.76 -4.76
CA MET A 132 -7.62 -9.65 -3.51
C MET A 132 -6.94 -10.48 -2.41
N PRO A 133 -6.25 -9.85 -1.43
CA PRO A 133 -5.48 -10.57 -0.42
C PRO A 133 -6.36 -11.23 0.64
N PHE A 134 -7.61 -10.79 0.78
CA PHE A 134 -8.50 -11.27 1.84
C PHE A 134 -9.49 -12.31 1.33
N ARG A 135 -9.57 -13.43 2.05
CA ARG A 135 -10.69 -14.36 1.89
C ARG A 135 -11.98 -13.69 2.38
N ARG A 136 -13.10 -14.07 1.79
CA ARG A 136 -14.41 -13.62 2.24
C ARG A 136 -14.66 -14.02 3.70
N ASN A 137 -15.18 -13.08 4.48
CA ASN A 137 -15.63 -13.32 5.84
C ASN A 137 -17.06 -13.89 5.83
N ARG A 138 -17.22 -15.18 6.16
CA ARG A 138 -18.54 -15.84 6.22
C ARG A 138 -19.42 -15.36 7.37
N LEU A 139 -18.84 -14.65 8.33
CA LEU A 139 -19.50 -14.12 9.52
C LEU A 139 -19.84 -12.63 9.36
N PHE A 140 -19.67 -12.07 8.15
CA PHE A 140 -20.12 -10.71 7.85
C PHE A 140 -21.64 -10.61 8.04
N VAL A 141 -22.09 -9.50 8.66
CA VAL A 141 -23.49 -9.19 8.96
C VAL A 141 -23.78 -7.76 8.54
N GLY A 142 -25.06 -7.47 8.30
CA GLY A 142 -25.52 -6.10 8.16
C GLY A 142 -24.96 -5.33 6.96
N ARG A 143 -24.87 -4.00 7.15
CA ARG A 143 -24.22 -3.05 6.22
C ARG A 143 -24.81 -2.96 4.83
N LYS A 144 -26.11 -3.24 4.70
CA LYS A 144 -26.79 -3.29 3.40
C LYS A 144 -26.80 -1.92 2.71
N ILE A 145 -27.08 -0.88 3.47
CA ILE A 145 -27.16 0.50 2.98
C ILE A 145 -25.79 0.97 2.49
N GLU A 146 -24.75 0.65 3.23
CA GLU A 146 -23.36 0.99 2.92
C GLU A 146 -22.89 0.27 1.66
N LEU A 147 -23.16 -1.03 1.51
CA LEU A 147 -22.86 -1.79 0.30
C LEU A 147 -23.56 -1.21 -0.95
N ILE A 148 -24.84 -0.84 -0.82
CA ILE A 148 -25.61 -0.20 -1.89
C ILE A 148 -25.06 1.18 -2.24
N THR A 149 -24.64 1.96 -1.23
CA THR A 149 -24.05 3.28 -1.43
C THR A 149 -22.73 3.16 -2.21
N LEU A 150 -21.86 2.21 -1.82
CA LEU A 150 -20.64 1.90 -2.56
C LEU A 150 -20.95 1.48 -4.01
N ALA A 151 -21.99 0.67 -4.22
CA ALA A 151 -22.40 0.23 -5.56
C ALA A 151 -22.80 1.39 -6.46
N LYS A 152 -23.57 2.37 -5.94
CA LYS A 152 -24.03 3.55 -6.70
C LYS A 152 -22.87 4.37 -7.26
N HIS A 153 -21.89 4.69 -6.43
CA HIS A 153 -20.72 5.47 -6.84
C HIS A 153 -19.72 4.63 -7.67
N ALA A 154 -19.49 3.37 -7.30
CA ALA A 154 -18.58 2.52 -8.03
C ALA A 154 -19.08 2.20 -9.46
N LYS A 155 -20.40 2.22 -9.69
CA LYS A 155 -20.98 2.03 -11.02
C LYS A 155 -20.64 3.15 -12.01
N VAL A 156 -20.40 4.37 -11.53
CA VAL A 156 -20.13 5.55 -12.36
C VAL A 156 -18.66 5.95 -12.40
N GLY A 157 -17.75 5.15 -11.83
CA GLY A 157 -16.31 5.41 -11.89
C GLY A 157 -15.79 6.39 -10.84
N GLU A 158 -16.53 6.60 -9.74
CA GLU A 158 -16.16 7.61 -8.74
C GLU A 158 -15.20 7.09 -7.67
N ILE A 159 -14.56 8.04 -6.98
CA ILE A 159 -13.75 7.80 -5.78
C ILE A 159 -14.63 7.94 -4.54
N VAL A 160 -14.70 6.88 -3.74
CA VAL A 160 -15.43 6.84 -2.47
C VAL A 160 -14.48 6.58 -1.32
N ALA A 161 -14.56 7.40 -0.27
CA ALA A 161 -13.84 7.18 0.97
C ALA A 161 -14.73 6.46 1.98
N ILE A 162 -14.30 5.30 2.48
CA ILE A 162 -14.90 4.61 3.63
C ILE A 162 -14.15 5.08 4.88
N THR A 163 -14.85 5.83 5.73
CA THR A 163 -14.27 6.50 6.90
C THR A 163 -14.84 5.94 8.20
N GLY A 164 -14.21 6.22 9.34
CA GLY A 164 -14.70 5.75 10.65
C GLY A 164 -13.57 5.33 11.58
N VAL A 165 -13.91 5.07 12.84
CA VAL A 165 -12.91 4.75 13.88
C VAL A 165 -12.26 3.37 13.68
N GLY A 166 -11.20 3.07 14.44
CA GLY A 166 -10.58 1.75 14.41
C GLY A 166 -11.58 0.66 14.84
N GLY A 167 -11.53 -0.51 14.20
CA GLY A 167 -12.35 -1.66 14.61
C GLY A 167 -13.81 -1.69 14.14
N VAL A 168 -14.33 -0.63 13.48
CA VAL A 168 -15.71 -0.60 12.95
C VAL A 168 -15.94 -1.44 11.69
N GLY A 169 -14.89 -2.06 11.15
CA GLY A 169 -15.02 -3.00 10.02
C GLY A 169 -14.93 -2.39 8.63
N LYS A 170 -14.33 -1.21 8.44
CA LYS A 170 -14.15 -0.59 7.11
C LYS A 170 -13.53 -1.52 6.07
N THR A 171 -12.42 -2.18 6.42
CA THR A 171 -11.75 -3.19 5.58
C THR A 171 -12.65 -4.39 5.30
N GLN A 172 -13.50 -4.79 6.25
CA GLN A 172 -14.45 -5.89 6.06
C GLN A 172 -15.58 -5.50 5.11
N LEU A 173 -16.10 -4.26 5.21
CA LEU A 173 -17.09 -3.72 4.28
C LEU A 173 -16.56 -3.69 2.85
N ALA A 174 -15.37 -3.12 2.64
CA ALA A 174 -14.74 -3.10 1.33
C ALA A 174 -14.45 -4.51 0.80
N SER A 175 -14.02 -5.44 1.66
CA SER A 175 -13.80 -6.84 1.29
C SER A 175 -15.10 -7.52 0.83
N GLU A 176 -16.19 -7.39 1.59
CA GLU A 176 -17.49 -7.96 1.20
C GLU A 176 -18.02 -7.30 -0.09
N PHE A 177 -17.81 -5.99 -0.27
CA PHE A 177 -18.12 -5.30 -1.52
C PHE A 177 -17.36 -5.92 -2.70
N VAL A 178 -16.04 -6.11 -2.57
CA VAL A 178 -15.22 -6.76 -3.60
C VAL A 178 -15.74 -8.16 -3.94
N HIS A 179 -16.02 -9.00 -2.94
CA HIS A 179 -16.47 -10.38 -3.17
C HIS A 179 -17.86 -10.47 -3.83
N ARG A 180 -18.70 -9.44 -3.71
CA ARG A 180 -20.05 -9.41 -4.29
C ARG A 180 -20.12 -8.66 -5.61
N TYR A 181 -19.49 -7.49 -5.69
CA TYR A 181 -19.58 -6.57 -6.82
C TYR A 181 -18.36 -6.63 -7.74
N GLY A 182 -17.24 -7.21 -7.29
CA GLY A 182 -16.02 -7.34 -8.09
C GLY A 182 -16.23 -8.04 -9.44
N GLN A 183 -17.23 -8.92 -9.54
CA GLN A 183 -17.62 -9.61 -10.77
C GLN A 183 -18.05 -8.66 -11.92
N PHE A 184 -18.47 -7.44 -11.62
CA PHE A 184 -18.92 -6.46 -12.61
C PHE A 184 -17.78 -5.62 -13.21
N PHE A 185 -16.58 -5.70 -12.64
CA PHE A 185 -15.40 -4.96 -13.10
C PHE A 185 -14.54 -5.88 -13.97
N ALA A 186 -14.84 -5.96 -15.27
CA ALA A 186 -14.21 -6.93 -16.17
C ALA A 186 -12.67 -6.81 -16.24
N GLY A 187 -12.11 -5.63 -15.96
CA GLY A 187 -10.67 -5.40 -15.86
C GLY A 187 -10.03 -5.84 -14.56
N GLY A 188 -10.81 -6.35 -13.61
CA GLY A 188 -10.35 -6.91 -12.35
C GLY A 188 -10.42 -5.95 -11.17
N VAL A 189 -10.13 -6.52 -10.00
CA VAL A 189 -10.06 -5.81 -8.72
C VAL A 189 -8.61 -5.78 -8.23
N TYR A 190 -8.14 -4.62 -7.78
CA TYR A 190 -6.77 -4.45 -7.29
C TYR A 190 -6.79 -3.83 -5.89
N TRP A 191 -6.32 -4.58 -4.91
CA TRP A 191 -6.21 -4.13 -3.52
C TRP A 191 -4.76 -3.77 -3.18
N LEU A 192 -4.56 -2.54 -2.70
CA LEU A 192 -3.26 -1.95 -2.39
C LEU A 192 -3.22 -1.41 -0.96
N SER A 193 -2.09 -1.59 -0.29
CA SER A 193 -1.84 -0.95 1.00
C SER A 193 -1.24 0.45 0.82
N PHE A 194 -1.94 1.48 1.29
CA PHE A 194 -1.48 2.88 1.35
C PHE A 194 -0.92 3.25 2.73
N ALA A 195 -0.72 2.26 3.62
CA ALA A 195 -0.25 2.50 4.99
C ALA A 195 1.13 3.18 5.06
N LYS A 196 1.97 3.00 4.04
CA LYS A 196 3.33 3.55 3.97
C LYS A 196 3.58 4.16 2.59
N PRO A 197 3.80 5.48 2.48
CA PRO A 197 3.98 6.15 1.20
C PRO A 197 5.12 5.57 0.35
N ALA A 198 6.23 5.20 0.99
CA ALA A 198 7.40 4.63 0.33
C ALA A 198 7.14 3.25 -0.32
N ASP A 199 6.11 2.52 0.15
CA ASP A 199 5.78 1.18 -0.34
C ASP A 199 4.74 1.22 -1.48
N ILE A 200 4.07 2.37 -1.73
CA ILE A 200 3.02 2.50 -2.76
C ILE A 200 3.50 2.07 -4.15
N PRO A 201 4.69 2.49 -4.65
CA PRO A 201 5.21 2.03 -5.93
C PRO A 201 5.31 0.49 -6.03
N ILE A 202 5.69 -0.16 -4.92
CA ILE A 202 5.81 -1.62 -4.84
C ILE A 202 4.42 -2.26 -4.87
N GLU A 203 3.45 -1.69 -4.15
CA GLU A 203 2.06 -2.17 -4.16
C GLU A 203 1.43 -2.07 -5.55
N ILE A 204 1.68 -0.98 -6.29
CA ILE A 204 1.22 -0.81 -7.67
C ILE A 204 1.86 -1.81 -8.61
N ALA A 205 3.19 -1.99 -8.52
CA ALA A 205 3.90 -2.96 -9.35
C ALA A 205 3.35 -4.39 -9.18
N LYS A 206 2.95 -4.79 -7.96
CA LYS A 206 2.32 -6.11 -7.71
C LYS A 206 1.06 -6.34 -8.53
N CYS A 207 0.28 -5.29 -8.82
CA CYS A 207 -0.94 -5.37 -9.62
C CYS A 207 -0.66 -5.73 -11.09
N GLY A 208 0.52 -5.37 -11.60
CA GLY A 208 0.93 -5.67 -12.97
C GLY A 208 1.38 -7.12 -13.16
N LYS A 209 1.89 -7.78 -12.11
CA LYS A 209 2.53 -9.09 -12.20
C LYS A 209 1.68 -10.10 -12.96
N ARG A 210 0.41 -10.27 -12.59
CA ARG A 210 -0.47 -11.26 -13.23
C ARG A 210 -0.96 -10.80 -14.61
N VAL A 211 -1.27 -9.51 -14.75
CA VAL A 211 -1.75 -8.91 -16.01
C VAL A 211 -0.71 -9.04 -17.12
N TYR A 212 0.57 -8.86 -16.81
CA TYR A 212 1.66 -8.88 -17.78
C TYR A 212 2.34 -10.25 -17.92
N LEU A 213 2.35 -11.08 -16.88
CA LEU A 213 2.84 -12.47 -16.96
C LEU A 213 1.99 -13.30 -17.92
N ASP A 214 0.66 -13.18 -17.84
CA ASP A 214 -0.27 -13.88 -18.76
C ASP A 214 -0.11 -13.39 -20.22
N ARG A 215 0.60 -12.27 -20.44
CA ARG A 215 0.85 -11.64 -21.74
C ARG A 215 2.28 -11.84 -22.24
N GLY A 216 3.07 -12.70 -21.59
CA GLY A 216 4.41 -13.09 -22.04
C GLY A 216 5.48 -12.00 -21.91
N LEU A 217 5.20 -10.95 -21.13
CA LEU A 217 6.19 -9.91 -20.81
C LEU A 217 6.95 -10.30 -19.55
N ASP A 218 8.28 -10.14 -19.59
CA ASP A 218 9.13 -10.31 -18.42
C ASP A 218 9.02 -9.09 -17.49
N PHE A 219 7.83 -8.89 -16.95
CA PHE A 219 7.46 -7.72 -16.16
C PHE A 219 8.31 -7.61 -14.89
N GLU A 220 8.69 -8.73 -14.30
CA GLU A 220 9.42 -8.78 -13.03
C GLU A 220 10.88 -8.32 -13.15
N THR A 221 11.49 -8.39 -14.35
CA THR A 221 12.86 -7.92 -14.57
C THR A 221 12.96 -6.44 -14.89
N LEU A 222 11.82 -5.78 -15.17
CA LEU A 222 11.79 -4.35 -15.42
C LEU A 222 12.15 -3.56 -14.15
N PRO A 223 12.80 -2.39 -14.27
CA PRO A 223 12.95 -1.47 -13.14
C PRO A 223 11.60 -1.10 -12.52
N LEU A 224 11.55 -0.92 -11.19
CA LEU A 224 10.31 -0.64 -10.46
C LEU A 224 9.51 0.53 -11.05
N ALA A 225 10.19 1.63 -11.41
CA ALA A 225 9.54 2.79 -12.03
C ALA A 225 8.79 2.42 -13.33
N LYS A 226 9.38 1.55 -14.17
CA LYS A 226 8.74 1.08 -15.40
C LYS A 226 7.57 0.13 -15.11
N GLN A 227 7.68 -0.72 -14.10
CA GLN A 227 6.55 -1.55 -13.66
C GLN A 227 5.36 -0.69 -13.23
N VAL A 228 5.62 0.36 -12.46
CA VAL A 228 4.60 1.32 -12.01
C VAL A 228 3.97 2.07 -13.18
N ASP A 229 4.78 2.64 -14.08
CA ASP A 229 4.29 3.34 -15.28
C ASP A 229 3.35 2.46 -16.11
N LEU A 230 3.74 1.19 -16.33
CA LEU A 230 2.94 0.23 -17.08
C LEU A 230 1.59 -0.07 -16.43
N VAL A 231 1.54 -0.20 -15.10
CA VAL A 231 0.29 -0.45 -14.38
C VAL A 231 -0.61 0.79 -14.39
N ILE A 232 -0.05 1.97 -14.14
CA ILE A 232 -0.81 3.22 -14.17
C ILE A 232 -1.40 3.46 -15.55
N ASN A 233 -0.62 3.26 -16.62
CA ASN A 233 -1.10 3.42 -17.99
C ASN A 233 -2.29 2.50 -18.29
N VAL A 234 -2.26 1.26 -17.79
CA VAL A 234 -3.40 0.32 -17.91
C VAL A 234 -4.62 0.83 -17.15
N TRP A 235 -4.45 1.43 -15.98
CA TRP A 235 -5.56 2.00 -15.21
C TRP A 235 -6.16 3.27 -15.84
N GLN A 236 -5.43 3.97 -16.72
CA GLN A 236 -5.99 5.10 -17.50
C GLN A 236 -6.88 4.64 -18.68
N GLU A 237 -6.89 3.34 -19.01
CA GLU A 237 -7.74 2.80 -20.07
C GLU A 237 -9.22 2.75 -19.67
N PRO A 238 -10.16 2.79 -20.63
CA PRO A 238 -11.60 2.79 -20.35
C PRO A 238 -12.14 1.49 -19.76
N LEU A 239 -11.36 0.40 -19.74
CA LEU A 239 -11.83 -0.88 -19.21
C LEU A 239 -12.16 -0.76 -17.70
N PRO A 240 -13.39 -1.09 -17.28
CA PRO A 240 -13.83 -1.02 -15.89
C PRO A 240 -12.96 -1.82 -14.92
N ARG A 241 -12.42 -1.15 -13.90
CA ARG A 241 -11.60 -1.75 -12.83
C ARG A 241 -12.00 -1.21 -11.47
N LEU A 242 -11.82 -2.01 -10.43
CA LEU A 242 -12.03 -1.56 -9.05
C LEU A 242 -10.68 -1.50 -8.33
N LEU A 243 -10.28 -0.32 -7.89
CA LEU A 243 -9.10 -0.11 -7.09
C LEU A 243 -9.51 0.07 -5.62
N VAL A 244 -8.83 -0.62 -4.70
CA VAL A 244 -9.06 -0.47 -3.27
C VAL A 244 -7.76 -0.01 -2.61
N PHE A 245 -7.76 1.20 -2.07
CA PHE A 245 -6.63 1.81 -1.38
C PHE A 245 -6.85 1.71 0.13
N ASP A 246 -6.25 0.71 0.77
CA ASP A 246 -6.42 0.41 2.19
C ASP A 246 -5.44 1.20 3.06
N ASN A 247 -5.92 1.80 4.15
CA ASN A 247 -5.16 2.74 4.98
C ASN A 247 -4.68 4.00 4.22
N CYS A 248 -5.51 4.53 3.32
CA CYS A 248 -5.24 5.76 2.58
C CYS A 248 -5.60 6.98 3.43
N GLU A 249 -4.66 7.47 4.24
CA GLU A 249 -4.91 8.60 5.16
C GLU A 249 -4.53 9.97 4.58
N ASP A 250 -3.92 10.02 3.40
CA ASP A 250 -3.37 11.24 2.78
C ASP A 250 -4.07 11.55 1.44
N GLN A 251 -4.66 12.74 1.35
CA GLN A 251 -5.35 13.24 0.15
C GLN A 251 -4.40 13.50 -1.02
N GLY A 252 -3.18 13.94 -0.77
CA GLY A 252 -2.16 14.14 -1.80
C GLY A 252 -1.77 12.81 -2.44
N LEU A 253 -1.60 11.77 -1.63
CA LEU A 253 -1.33 10.41 -2.15
C LEU A 253 -2.53 9.84 -2.91
N LEU A 254 -3.76 10.07 -2.42
CA LEU A 254 -4.95 9.67 -3.17
C LEU A 254 -5.00 10.36 -4.54
N ALA A 255 -4.75 11.66 -4.61
CA ALA A 255 -4.75 12.43 -5.86
C ALA A 255 -3.60 12.06 -6.81
N GLU A 256 -2.41 11.78 -6.26
CA GLU A 256 -1.23 11.39 -7.02
C GLU A 256 -1.41 10.04 -7.72
N TRP A 257 -1.93 9.05 -6.98
CA TRP A 257 -1.94 7.66 -7.43
C TRP A 257 -3.29 7.19 -7.98
N SER A 258 -4.35 7.98 -7.86
CA SER A 258 -5.63 7.67 -8.52
C SER A 258 -5.52 7.87 -10.04
N PRO A 259 -6.17 7.01 -10.85
CA PRO A 259 -6.31 7.25 -12.28
C PRO A 259 -7.03 8.58 -12.53
N LYS A 260 -6.56 9.34 -13.51
CA LYS A 260 -7.11 10.67 -13.85
C LYS A 260 -8.16 10.58 -14.95
N THR A 261 -8.14 9.46 -15.68
CA THR A 261 -8.99 9.11 -16.81
C THR A 261 -9.22 7.59 -16.79
N GLY A 262 -10.11 7.10 -17.63
CA GLY A 262 -10.39 5.68 -17.79
C GLY A 262 -11.62 5.20 -17.03
N GLY A 263 -11.74 3.88 -16.88
CA GLY A 263 -12.92 3.21 -16.29
C GLY A 263 -12.73 2.78 -14.83
N CYS A 264 -11.73 3.30 -14.13
CA CYS A 264 -11.45 2.86 -12.76
C CYS A 264 -12.40 3.52 -11.75
N SER A 265 -12.96 2.71 -10.85
CA SER A 265 -13.60 3.16 -9.62
C SER A 265 -12.65 2.94 -8.44
N VAL A 266 -12.63 3.86 -7.48
CA VAL A 266 -11.67 3.80 -6.35
C VAL A 266 -12.40 3.77 -5.01
N LEU A 267 -12.06 2.80 -4.16
CA LEU A 267 -12.47 2.76 -2.76
C LEU A 267 -11.26 3.08 -1.87
N ALA A 268 -11.25 4.24 -1.22
CA ALA A 268 -10.24 4.61 -0.25
C ALA A 268 -10.72 4.24 1.17
N ILE A 269 -9.96 3.44 1.91
CA ILE A 269 -10.30 3.08 3.30
C ILE A 269 -9.42 3.92 4.23
N SER A 270 -10.05 4.68 5.12
CA SER A 270 -9.35 5.70 5.91
C SER A 270 -9.97 5.91 7.29
N ARG A 271 -9.22 6.46 8.23
CA ARG A 271 -9.74 7.03 9.48
C ARG A 271 -10.01 8.53 9.37
N ARG A 272 -9.45 9.21 8.36
CA ARG A 272 -9.72 10.62 8.04
C ARG A 272 -11.21 10.81 7.74
N SER A 273 -11.86 11.70 8.48
CA SER A 273 -13.28 12.01 8.33
C SER A 273 -13.56 13.06 7.24
N THR A 274 -12.59 13.95 6.97
CA THR A 274 -12.74 15.06 6.03
C THR A 274 -11.94 14.83 4.75
N TRP A 275 -12.60 14.93 3.60
CA TRP A 275 -11.99 14.75 2.28
C TRP A 275 -12.26 15.97 1.41
N ASP A 276 -11.35 16.27 0.49
CA ASP A 276 -11.60 17.28 -0.54
C ASP A 276 -12.76 16.79 -1.43
N PRO A 277 -13.90 17.53 -1.47
CA PRO A 277 -15.07 17.12 -2.24
C PRO A 277 -14.84 17.13 -3.75
N THR A 278 -13.77 17.77 -4.24
CA THR A 278 -13.37 17.72 -5.65
C THR A 278 -12.64 16.44 -6.02
N LEU A 279 -12.09 15.73 -5.02
CA LEU A 279 -11.36 14.48 -5.19
C LEU A 279 -12.22 13.26 -4.85
N VAL A 280 -12.99 13.34 -3.76
CA VAL A 280 -13.82 12.23 -3.25
C VAL A 280 -15.29 12.60 -3.42
N ALA A 281 -15.99 11.86 -4.28
CA ALA A 281 -17.41 12.09 -4.55
C ALA A 281 -18.30 11.79 -3.34
N GLN A 282 -17.90 10.81 -2.52
CA GLN A 282 -18.63 10.41 -1.32
C GLN A 282 -17.70 10.00 -0.19
N SER A 283 -17.89 10.59 0.99
CA SER A 283 -17.29 10.12 2.24
C SER A 283 -18.32 9.34 3.05
N LEU A 284 -18.26 8.01 2.98
CA LEU A 284 -19.13 7.10 3.69
C LEU A 284 -18.60 6.86 5.11
N SER A 285 -19.19 7.53 6.09
CA SER A 285 -18.86 7.35 7.50
C SER A 285 -19.47 6.06 8.04
N LEU A 286 -18.61 5.11 8.41
CA LEU A 286 -19.00 3.82 8.96
C LEU A 286 -19.03 3.89 10.50
N GLY A 287 -20.22 3.71 11.06
CA GLY A 287 -20.44 3.66 12.51
C GLY A 287 -20.27 2.25 13.10
N ILE A 288 -20.69 2.10 14.36
CA ILE A 288 -20.91 0.78 15.00
C ILE A 288 -22.03 0.01 14.29
N LEU A 289 -22.26 -1.26 14.68
CA LEU A 289 -23.38 -2.04 14.15
C LEU A 289 -24.67 -1.63 14.85
N ASP A 290 -25.79 -1.84 14.17
CA ASP A 290 -27.08 -1.81 14.83
C ASP A 290 -27.18 -3.01 15.79
N ARG A 291 -27.87 -2.84 16.92
CA ARG A 291 -27.98 -3.89 17.96
C ARG A 291 -28.44 -5.24 17.40
N SER A 292 -29.40 -5.24 16.48
CA SER A 292 -29.87 -6.47 15.83
C SER A 292 -28.78 -7.17 15.02
N GLU A 293 -27.91 -6.40 14.35
CA GLU A 293 -26.78 -6.94 13.58
C GLU A 293 -25.67 -7.45 14.51
N SER A 294 -25.44 -6.79 15.65
CA SER A 294 -24.53 -7.26 16.70
C SER A 294 -24.96 -8.62 17.26
N ILE A 295 -26.26 -8.77 17.57
CA ILE A 295 -26.85 -10.03 18.03
C ILE A 295 -26.69 -11.12 16.95
N GLU A 296 -27.03 -10.81 15.68
CA GLU A 296 -26.84 -11.73 14.55
C GLU A 296 -25.38 -12.18 14.46
N MET A 297 -24.42 -11.26 14.61
CA MET A 297 -22.99 -11.57 14.54
C MET A 297 -22.58 -12.57 15.63
N LEU A 298 -22.99 -12.32 16.88
CA LEU A 298 -22.69 -13.21 18.00
C LEU A 298 -23.32 -14.59 17.81
N GLN A 299 -24.57 -14.66 17.34
CA GLN A 299 -25.25 -15.91 17.05
C GLN A 299 -24.61 -16.68 15.88
N LYS A 300 -23.96 -16.01 14.92
CA LYS A 300 -23.15 -16.71 13.90
C LYS A 300 -21.91 -17.41 14.49
N TYR A 301 -21.38 -16.93 15.61
CA TYR A 301 -20.31 -17.63 16.33
C TYR A 301 -20.84 -18.79 17.17
N GLN A 302 -21.99 -18.58 17.82
CA GLN A 302 -22.64 -19.53 18.71
C GLN A 302 -24.15 -19.56 18.42
N PRO A 303 -24.61 -20.48 17.55
CA PRO A 303 -26.01 -20.55 17.13
C PRO A 303 -27.03 -20.73 18.27
N ASP A 304 -26.60 -21.37 19.36
CA ASP A 304 -27.44 -21.64 20.54
C ASP A 304 -27.49 -20.47 21.54
N LEU A 305 -26.82 -19.35 21.25
CA LEU A 305 -26.79 -18.18 22.13
C LEU A 305 -28.17 -17.51 22.17
N VAL A 306 -28.73 -17.39 23.37
CA VAL A 306 -30.04 -16.77 23.59
C VAL A 306 -29.99 -15.29 23.22
N ALA A 307 -31.08 -14.77 22.64
CA ALA A 307 -31.11 -13.40 22.13
C ALA A 307 -30.85 -12.34 23.21
N ASP A 308 -31.41 -12.50 24.41
CA ASP A 308 -31.22 -11.57 25.53
C ASP A 308 -29.76 -11.56 26.02
N GLU A 309 -29.16 -12.75 26.09
CA GLU A 309 -27.74 -12.93 26.42
C GLU A 309 -26.80 -12.28 25.39
N ALA A 310 -27.11 -12.44 24.09
CA ALA A 310 -26.40 -11.77 23.01
C ALA A 310 -26.58 -10.26 23.05
N ASN A 311 -27.78 -9.79 23.41
CA ASN A 311 -28.08 -8.36 23.56
C ASN A 311 -27.23 -7.73 24.67
N ASP A 312 -27.18 -8.35 25.84
CA ASP A 312 -26.40 -7.86 26.98
C ASP A 312 -24.89 -7.81 26.67
N LEU A 313 -24.39 -8.82 25.95
CA LEU A 313 -23.01 -8.84 25.49
C LEU A 313 -22.73 -7.77 24.43
N ALA A 314 -23.65 -7.57 23.50
CA ALA A 314 -23.51 -6.53 22.49
C ALA A 314 -23.50 -5.13 23.11
N GLU A 315 -24.33 -4.89 24.13
CA GLU A 315 -24.35 -3.64 24.89
C GLU A 315 -23.05 -3.36 25.62
N GLU A 316 -22.53 -4.35 26.34
CA GLU A 316 -21.27 -4.20 27.08
C GLU A 316 -20.09 -3.91 26.15
N LEU A 317 -20.13 -4.44 24.93
CA LEU A 317 -19.09 -4.28 23.91
C LEU A 317 -19.31 -3.07 22.99
N GLY A 318 -20.32 -2.24 23.29
CA GLY A 318 -20.61 -1.01 22.55
C GLY A 318 -20.91 -1.23 21.08
N ASP A 319 -21.47 -2.39 20.73
CA ASP A 319 -21.85 -2.78 19.35
C ASP A 319 -20.70 -2.67 18.33
N LEU A 320 -19.44 -2.72 18.79
CA LEU A 320 -18.27 -2.57 17.94
C LEU A 320 -17.89 -3.92 17.29
N PRO A 321 -17.85 -4.03 15.94
CA PRO A 321 -17.57 -5.28 15.24
C PRO A 321 -16.32 -6.03 15.68
N LEU A 322 -15.22 -5.31 15.92
CA LEU A 322 -13.98 -5.95 16.36
C LEU A 322 -14.09 -6.53 17.77
N ALA A 323 -14.75 -5.84 18.69
CA ALA A 323 -14.97 -6.34 20.05
C ALA A 323 -15.89 -7.57 20.02
N LEU A 324 -17.00 -7.50 19.29
CA LEU A 324 -17.93 -8.61 19.06
C LEU A 324 -17.24 -9.82 18.42
N HIS A 325 -16.38 -9.61 17.42
CA HIS A 325 -15.59 -10.67 16.78
C HIS A 325 -14.70 -11.41 17.78
N LEU A 326 -14.01 -10.67 18.64
CA LEU A 326 -13.11 -11.23 19.64
C LEU A 326 -13.90 -12.02 20.70
N ALA A 327 -15.01 -11.45 21.20
CA ALA A 327 -15.89 -12.12 22.16
C ALA A 327 -16.54 -13.39 21.57
N GLY A 328 -17.06 -13.32 20.34
CA GLY A 328 -17.65 -14.49 19.66
C GLY A 328 -16.62 -15.57 19.33
N LYS A 329 -15.36 -15.21 19.06
CA LYS A 329 -14.29 -16.23 18.97
C LYS A 329 -14.01 -16.89 20.31
N GLN A 330 -14.02 -16.11 21.39
CA GLN A 330 -13.81 -16.62 22.74
C GLN A 330 -14.96 -17.53 23.18
N SER A 331 -16.20 -17.24 22.78
CA SER A 331 -17.36 -18.05 23.17
C SER A 331 -17.33 -19.49 22.65
N ARG A 332 -16.47 -19.79 21.67
CA ARG A 332 -16.26 -21.14 21.15
C ARG A 332 -15.31 -21.99 21.98
N SER A 333 -14.66 -21.45 23.03
CA SER A 333 -13.81 -22.24 23.92
C SER A 333 -14.65 -23.13 24.83
N GLN A 334 -14.18 -24.36 25.11
CA GLN A 334 -14.94 -25.35 25.90
C GLN A 334 -15.27 -24.91 27.34
N GLU A 335 -14.54 -23.94 27.88
CA GLU A 335 -14.69 -23.42 29.24
C GLU A 335 -15.47 -22.09 29.30
N PHE A 336 -16.20 -21.72 28.24
CA PHE A 336 -16.88 -20.43 28.19
C PHE A 336 -18.19 -20.42 28.98
N ASN A 337 -18.22 -19.66 30.07
CA ASN A 337 -19.45 -19.24 30.75
C ASN A 337 -19.73 -17.76 30.45
N LEU A 338 -20.86 -17.46 29.82
CA LEU A 338 -21.21 -16.10 29.42
C LEU A 338 -21.44 -15.17 30.61
N THR A 339 -22.15 -15.63 31.64
CA THR A 339 -22.43 -14.84 32.85
C THR A 339 -21.14 -14.42 33.53
N GLU A 340 -20.19 -15.36 33.66
CA GLU A 340 -18.87 -15.06 34.21
C GLU A 340 -18.10 -14.09 33.31
N TYR A 341 -18.14 -14.29 32.00
CA TYR A 341 -17.47 -13.42 31.02
C TYR A 341 -18.01 -11.98 31.03
N LEU A 342 -19.33 -11.81 31.11
CA LEU A 342 -19.98 -10.50 31.27
C LEU A 342 -19.59 -9.86 32.61
N GLY A 343 -19.57 -10.64 33.69
CA GLY A 343 -19.08 -10.17 35.00
C GLY A 343 -17.63 -9.68 34.93
N GLN A 344 -16.77 -10.40 34.20
CA GLN A 344 -15.39 -10.02 33.94
C GLN A 344 -15.29 -8.73 33.11
N LEU A 345 -16.06 -8.59 32.02
CA LEU A 345 -16.08 -7.38 31.18
C LEU A 345 -16.53 -6.13 31.94
N ARG A 346 -17.54 -6.27 32.81
CA ARG A 346 -18.08 -5.19 33.67
C ARG A 346 -17.11 -4.79 34.78
N ASN A 347 -16.15 -5.64 35.12
CA ASN A 347 -15.16 -5.34 36.13
C ASN A 347 -14.13 -4.32 35.59
N LYS A 348 -14.32 -3.04 35.94
CA LYS A 348 -13.51 -1.89 35.49
C LYS A 348 -12.03 -1.95 35.90
N SER A 349 -11.60 -2.92 36.71
CA SER A 349 -10.18 -3.10 37.05
C SER A 349 -9.32 -3.58 35.87
N LEU A 350 -9.92 -4.01 34.75
CA LEU A 350 -9.22 -4.42 33.52
C LEU A 350 -8.82 -3.25 32.63
N SER A 351 -8.89 -2.01 33.12
CA SER A 351 -8.36 -0.84 32.42
C SER A 351 -6.85 -1.00 32.26
N LEU A 352 -6.42 -1.43 31.08
CA LEU A 352 -5.04 -1.31 30.65
C LEU A 352 -4.71 0.17 30.44
N ASP A 353 -4.45 0.89 31.53
CA ASP A 353 -4.00 2.29 31.55
C ASP A 353 -2.72 2.50 30.71
N SER A 354 -2.01 1.41 30.42
CA SER A 354 -0.81 1.32 29.58
C SER A 354 -1.04 1.52 28.08
N LEU A 355 -2.28 1.47 27.59
CA LEU A 355 -2.59 1.55 26.16
C LEU A 355 -3.10 2.93 25.70
N LYS A 356 -2.84 4.01 26.43
CA LYS A 356 -3.21 5.36 25.97
C LYS A 356 -2.45 5.70 24.68
N GLU A 357 -3.17 5.98 23.59
CA GLU A 357 -2.57 6.56 22.39
C GLU A 357 -2.33 8.06 22.61
N GLU A 358 -1.16 8.56 22.20
CA GLU A 358 -0.92 9.99 22.02
C GLU A 358 -1.53 10.43 20.67
N GLY A 359 -2.62 11.19 20.71
CA GLY A 359 -3.37 11.65 19.54
C GLY A 359 -4.85 11.82 19.85
N VAL A 360 -5.61 12.47 18.95
CA VAL A 360 -7.05 12.76 19.12
C VAL A 360 -7.79 11.46 19.44
N THR A 361 -8.07 11.22 20.73
CA THR A 361 -8.96 10.16 21.17
C THR A 361 -10.34 10.48 20.62
N PRO A 362 -10.95 9.60 19.81
CA PRO A 362 -12.37 9.70 19.56
C PRO A 362 -13.06 9.72 20.92
N ALA A 363 -13.97 10.67 21.15
CA ALA A 363 -14.72 10.79 22.41
C ALA A 363 -15.55 9.54 22.77
N THR A 364 -15.64 8.60 21.83
CA THR A 364 -16.40 7.36 21.90
C THR A 364 -15.53 6.22 22.44
N GLY A 365 -15.91 5.65 23.59
CA GLY A 365 -15.19 4.60 24.33
C GLY A 365 -14.87 3.28 23.59
N HIS A 366 -15.10 3.18 22.28
CA HIS A 366 -14.87 2.02 21.43
C HIS A 366 -13.46 1.41 21.53
N ILE A 367 -12.43 2.24 21.74
CA ILE A 367 -11.06 1.76 21.95
C ILE A 367 -10.96 0.98 23.27
N ALA A 368 -11.71 1.38 24.30
CA ALA A 368 -11.75 0.68 25.59
C ALA A 368 -12.41 -0.70 25.48
N ASP A 369 -13.40 -0.86 24.59
CA ASP A 369 -14.15 -2.11 24.44
C ASP A 369 -13.30 -3.20 23.75
N VAL A 370 -12.52 -2.82 22.73
CA VAL A 370 -11.50 -3.72 22.13
C VAL A 370 -10.45 -4.10 23.16
N LYS A 371 -9.94 -3.12 23.93
CA LYS A 371 -8.91 -3.37 24.95
C LYS A 371 -9.39 -4.33 26.03
N ARG A 372 -10.60 -4.13 26.56
CA ARG A 372 -11.19 -5.00 27.59
C ARG A 372 -11.34 -6.43 27.10
N THR A 373 -11.90 -6.60 25.89
CA THR A 373 -12.08 -7.92 25.28
C THR A 373 -10.74 -8.62 24.99
N PHE A 374 -9.77 -7.86 24.46
CA PHE A 374 -8.43 -8.38 24.20
C PHE A 374 -7.68 -8.75 25.48
N ALA A 375 -7.75 -7.92 26.52
CA ALA A 375 -7.15 -8.19 27.81
C ALA A 375 -7.68 -9.49 28.42
N LEU A 376 -9.00 -9.68 28.43
CA LEU A 376 -9.62 -10.92 28.91
C LEU A 376 -9.17 -12.15 28.12
N SER A 377 -9.08 -12.05 26.80
CA SER A 377 -8.59 -13.15 25.97
C SER A 377 -7.10 -13.46 26.26
N TYR A 378 -6.29 -12.42 26.50
CA TYR A 378 -4.89 -12.57 26.85
C TYR A 378 -4.68 -13.17 28.25
N ASP A 379 -5.46 -12.74 29.24
CA ASP A 379 -5.34 -13.17 30.64
C ASP A 379 -5.73 -14.64 30.83
N ARG A 380 -6.63 -15.16 29.99
CA ARG A 380 -7.04 -16.58 29.98
C ARG A 380 -5.97 -17.55 29.47
N LEU A 381 -4.93 -17.06 28.79
CA LEU A 381 -3.83 -17.93 28.32
C LEU A 381 -3.05 -18.47 29.52
N ASP A 382 -3.08 -19.78 29.78
CA ASP A 382 -2.39 -20.34 30.94
C ASP A 382 -0.87 -20.34 30.73
N ALA A 383 -0.13 -19.56 31.52
CA ALA A 383 1.32 -19.49 31.40
C ALA A 383 2.03 -20.81 31.75
N THR A 384 1.34 -21.75 32.39
CA THR A 384 1.85 -23.10 32.67
C THR A 384 1.61 -24.07 31.50
N ASN A 385 0.64 -23.77 30.63
CA ASN A 385 0.44 -24.48 29.38
C ASN A 385 1.48 -24.03 28.35
N GLN A 386 2.23 -24.98 27.79
CA GLN A 386 3.33 -24.68 26.86
C GLN A 386 2.86 -23.95 25.59
N THR A 387 1.66 -24.23 25.10
CA THR A 387 1.09 -23.61 23.91
C THR A 387 0.71 -22.16 24.18
N ASP A 388 0.09 -21.90 25.33
CA ASP A 388 -0.37 -20.57 25.73
C ASP A 388 0.81 -19.67 26.12
N ALA A 389 1.81 -20.21 26.81
CA ALA A 389 3.07 -19.52 27.07
C ALA A 389 3.77 -19.12 25.76
N LEU A 390 3.79 -20.02 24.78
CA LEU A 390 4.31 -19.73 23.44
C LEU A 390 3.49 -18.65 22.73
N ALA A 391 2.16 -18.72 22.79
CA ALA A 391 1.27 -17.72 22.19
C ALA A 391 1.51 -16.33 22.79
N ARG A 392 1.60 -16.23 24.13
CA ARG A 392 1.95 -14.98 24.83
C ARG A 392 3.30 -14.42 24.38
N ALA A 393 4.33 -15.28 24.28
CA ALA A 393 5.68 -14.88 23.86
C ALA A 393 5.73 -14.42 22.39
N LEU A 394 5.05 -15.13 21.49
CA LEU A 394 4.96 -14.75 20.08
C LEU A 394 4.22 -13.43 19.91
N LEU A 395 3.13 -13.21 20.65
CA LEU A 395 2.38 -11.96 20.61
C LEU A 395 3.21 -10.77 21.11
N ALA A 396 3.92 -10.93 22.24
CA ALA A 396 4.81 -9.91 22.76
C ALA A 396 5.92 -9.54 21.78
N ARG A 397 6.49 -10.53 21.07
CA ARG A 397 7.50 -10.30 20.03
C ARG A 397 6.91 -9.70 18.77
N ALA A 398 5.70 -10.12 18.37
CA ALA A 398 4.97 -9.54 17.24
C ALA A 398 4.74 -8.03 17.45
N ALA A 399 4.49 -7.60 18.69
CA ALA A 399 4.34 -6.20 19.04
C ALA A 399 5.64 -5.36 18.86
N CYS A 400 6.81 -6.00 18.78
CA CYS A 400 8.08 -5.32 18.48
C CYS A 400 8.31 -5.09 16.98
N PHE A 401 7.45 -5.62 16.11
CA PHE A 401 7.54 -5.40 14.67
C PHE A 401 6.78 -4.14 14.26
N ILE A 402 7.25 -3.51 13.18
CA ILE A 402 6.47 -2.52 12.44
C ILE A 402 5.17 -3.15 11.94
N PRO A 403 4.08 -2.38 11.74
CA PRO A 403 2.76 -2.89 11.36
C PRO A 403 2.68 -3.35 9.89
N ASN A 404 3.52 -4.31 9.51
CA ASN A 404 3.57 -4.98 8.21
C ASN A 404 3.25 -6.48 8.39
N PRO A 405 2.84 -7.19 7.33
CA PRO A 405 2.69 -8.64 7.39
C PRO A 405 3.97 -9.32 7.88
N ILE A 406 3.88 -10.05 9.00
CA ILE A 406 5.03 -10.77 9.56
C ILE A 406 5.16 -12.11 8.83
N PRO A 407 6.30 -12.42 8.18
CA PRO A 407 6.50 -13.70 7.53
C PRO A 407 6.39 -14.85 8.54
N ARG A 408 5.59 -15.88 8.23
CA ARG A 408 5.41 -17.03 9.14
C ARG A 408 6.72 -17.71 9.54
N LYS A 409 7.67 -17.81 8.59
CA LYS A 409 9.01 -18.37 8.86
C LYS A 409 9.72 -17.61 9.98
N LEU A 410 9.57 -16.29 10.04
CA LEU A 410 10.19 -15.46 11.07
C LEU A 410 9.60 -15.77 12.46
N LEU A 411 8.27 -15.94 12.55
CA LEU A 411 7.61 -16.35 13.79
C LEU A 411 8.07 -17.73 14.26
N VAL A 412 8.27 -18.67 13.33
CA VAL A 412 8.81 -20.02 13.64
C VAL A 412 10.27 -19.95 14.10
N VAL A 413 11.11 -19.11 13.52
CA VAL A 413 12.50 -18.96 14.00
C VAL A 413 12.55 -18.34 15.39
N LEU A 414 11.70 -17.34 15.67
CA LEU A 414 11.60 -16.74 17.00
C LEU A 414 11.17 -17.76 18.07
N GLN A 415 10.38 -18.77 17.70
CA GLN A 415 10.03 -19.87 18.60
C GLN A 415 11.26 -20.68 19.06
N CYS A 416 12.23 -20.93 18.17
CA CYS A 416 13.43 -21.72 18.50
C CYS A 416 14.38 -21.04 19.51
N GLN A 417 14.27 -19.72 19.68
CA GLN A 417 15.05 -18.97 20.68
C GLN A 417 14.36 -18.90 22.06
N ILE A 418 13.25 -19.61 22.25
CA ILE A 418 12.56 -19.69 23.54
C ILE A 418 13.28 -20.71 24.43
N ASN A 419 14.28 -20.25 25.16
CA ASN A 419 14.74 -20.97 26.34
C ASN A 419 13.76 -20.65 27.47
N ILE A 420 12.94 -21.64 27.87
CA ILE A 420 11.83 -21.55 28.84
C ILE A 420 12.27 -21.08 30.24
N LYS A 421 13.56 -20.79 30.45
CA LYS A 421 14.12 -20.33 31.74
C LYS A 421 14.18 -18.81 31.92
N ASP A 422 13.91 -18.00 30.89
CA ASP A 422 14.05 -16.55 31.02
C ASP A 422 12.78 -15.87 31.58
N LYS A 423 12.66 -15.86 32.91
CA LYS A 423 11.54 -15.24 33.67
C LYS A 423 11.47 -13.70 33.58
N ASN A 424 12.30 -13.04 32.78
CA ASN A 424 12.45 -11.57 32.82
C ASN A 424 11.86 -10.80 31.62
N LEU A 425 11.26 -11.45 30.63
CA LEU A 425 10.70 -10.74 29.46
C LEU A 425 9.46 -9.88 29.76
N VAL A 426 8.77 -10.11 30.89
CA VAL A 426 7.57 -9.35 31.28
C VAL A 426 7.92 -7.97 31.89
N LYS A 427 9.19 -7.72 32.30
CA LYS A 427 9.56 -6.47 32.98
C LYS A 427 9.97 -5.31 32.07
N HIS A 428 10.13 -5.52 30.76
CA HIS A 428 10.68 -4.49 29.87
C HIS A 428 9.68 -3.61 29.12
N VAL A 429 8.37 -3.80 29.30
CA VAL A 429 7.35 -2.92 28.70
C VAL A 429 7.11 -1.64 29.53
N SER A 430 7.64 -1.54 30.77
CA SER A 430 7.40 -0.39 31.66
C SER A 430 8.56 0.61 31.80
N MET A 431 9.59 0.59 30.94
CA MET A 431 10.62 1.64 30.97
C MET A 431 11.00 2.14 29.56
N HIS A 432 10.28 3.17 29.10
CA HIS A 432 10.79 4.11 28.10
C HIS A 432 10.90 5.50 28.72
N LYS A 433 12.03 5.73 29.39
CA LYS A 433 12.69 7.04 29.47
C LYS A 433 14.12 6.84 28.99
N ILE A 434 14.34 6.89 27.68
CA ILE A 434 15.68 7.12 27.13
C ILE A 434 15.74 8.62 26.84
N ARG A 435 16.22 9.36 27.84
CA ARG A 435 16.72 10.71 27.71
C ARG A 435 18.10 10.63 27.05
N THR A 436 18.24 11.29 25.90
CA THR A 436 19.42 12.05 25.46
C THR A 436 20.80 11.56 25.93
N GLN A 437 21.58 10.98 25.02
CA GLN A 437 23.02 11.24 24.92
C GLN A 437 23.42 11.40 23.45
N GLN A 438 23.26 12.61 22.94
CA GLN A 438 24.23 13.19 22.01
C GLN A 438 25.36 13.76 22.87
N LYS A 439 26.57 13.21 22.74
CA LYS A 439 27.87 13.88 22.90
C LYS A 439 29.00 12.86 22.68
N SER A 440 29.44 12.74 21.43
CA SER A 440 30.84 12.87 21.02
C SER A 440 30.90 13.02 19.51
#